data_AF-A0AAU8R7L1-F1
#
_entry.id   AF-A0AAU8R7L1-F1
#
_cell.length_a   1.000
_cell.length_b   1.000
_cell.length_c   1.000
_cell.angle_alpha   90.00
_cell.angle_beta   90.00
_cell.angle_gamma   90.00
#
_symmetry.space_group_name_H-M   'P 1'
#
loop_
_entity.id
_entity.type
_entity.pdbx_description
1 polymer ?
#
loop_
_entity_poly.entity_id
_entity_poly.type
_entity_poly.pdbx_seq_one_letter_code
_entity_poly.pdbx_strand_id
1 'polypeptide(L)'
;MNLAEKTSEKLQGELKVMKVITRALIGVLGALFLFCVYGLLTNEDNTFFISMIVVPIALGAIIPLNYAEMKKIKTQLESQKSTDLNSNLQV
;
A
#
# COMPACT_ATOMS: atom_id res chain seq x y z
N MET A 1 24.90 -20.12 6.01
CA MET A 1 23.47 -19.76 6.01
C MET A 1 23.37 -18.33 5.53
N ASN A 2 22.86 -18.12 4.32
CA ASN A 2 23.04 -16.89 3.57
C ASN A 2 22.11 -15.79 4.14
N LEU A 3 22.70 -14.70 4.64
CA LEU A 3 21.99 -13.58 5.29
C LEU A 3 20.99 -12.90 4.34
N ALA A 4 21.20 -13.06 3.02
CA ALA A 4 20.32 -12.55 1.97
C ALA A 4 18.95 -13.24 1.95
N GLU A 5 18.89 -14.57 2.16
CA GLU A 5 17.63 -15.32 2.11
C GLU A 5 16.72 -14.94 3.28
N LYS A 6 17.30 -14.85 4.48
CA LYS A 6 16.58 -14.48 5.72
C LYS A 6 16.03 -13.05 5.67
N THR A 7 16.70 -12.16 4.94
CA THR A 7 16.28 -10.77 4.73
C THR A 7 15.18 -10.68 3.68
N SER A 8 15.28 -11.48 2.61
CA SER A 8 14.30 -11.52 1.51
C SER A 8 12.94 -12.05 1.95
N GLU A 9 12.90 -13.10 2.79
CA GLU A 9 11.64 -13.63 3.34
C GLU A 9 10.96 -12.66 4.31
N LYS A 10 11.75 -11.95 5.13
CA LYS A 10 11.24 -10.90 6.02
C LYS A 10 10.65 -9.73 5.22
N LEU A 11 11.35 -9.28 4.19
CA LEU A 11 10.87 -8.21 3.30
C LEU A 11 9.59 -8.64 2.58
N GLN A 12 9.52 -9.88 2.06
CA GLN A 12 8.29 -10.39 1.45
C GLN A 12 7.12 -10.47 2.44
N GLY A 13 7.38 -10.86 3.69
CA GLY A 13 6.40 -10.85 4.77
C GLY A 13 5.83 -9.45 5.03
N GLU A 14 6.71 -8.45 5.18
CA GLU A 14 6.30 -7.05 5.36
C GLU A 14 5.54 -6.50 4.14
N LEU A 15 5.99 -6.80 2.92
CA LEU A 15 5.27 -6.42 1.70
C LEU A 15 3.87 -7.05 1.64
N LYS A 16 3.72 -8.31 2.08
CA LYS A 16 2.43 -9.00 2.10
C LYS A 16 1.48 -8.38 3.12
N VAL A 17 1.98 -8.05 4.30
CA VAL A 17 1.23 -7.33 5.34
C VAL A 17 0.81 -5.95 4.85
N MET A 18 1.72 -5.17 4.27
CA MET A 18 1.44 -3.85 3.68
C MET A 18 0.33 -3.93 2.63
N LYS A 19 0.34 -4.97 1.79
CA LYS A 19 -0.66 -5.22 0.76
C LYS A 19 -2.03 -5.55 1.36
N VAL A 20 -2.08 -6.35 2.42
CA VAL A 20 -3.32 -6.68 3.15
C VAL A 20 -3.90 -5.45 3.83
N ILE A 21 -3.07 -4.67 4.54
CA ILE A 21 -3.50 -3.44 5.21
C ILE A 21 -4.01 -2.42 4.18
N THR A 22 -3.29 -2.23 3.07
CA THR A 22 -3.72 -1.33 1.99
C THR A 22 -5.07 -1.77 1.41
N ARG A 23 -5.29 -3.08 1.23
CA ARG A 23 -6.55 -3.62 0.72
C ARG A 23 -7.72 -3.43 1.71
N ALA A 24 -7.47 -3.62 3.00
CA ALA A 24 -8.44 -3.34 4.05
C ALA A 24 -8.77 -1.84 4.12
N LEU A 25 -7.75 -0.99 4.03
CA LEU A 25 -7.89 0.46 4.02
C LEU A 25 -8.73 0.93 2.83
N ILE A 26 -8.49 0.41 1.63
CA ILE A 26 -9.32 0.67 0.43
C ILE A 26 -10.79 0.26 0.69
N GLY A 27 -11.01 -0.91 1.31
CA GLY A 27 -12.37 -1.38 1.63
C GLY A 27 -13.11 -0.42 2.58
N VAL A 28 -12.45 -0.01 3.66
CA VAL A 28 -13.02 0.94 4.64
C VAL A 28 -13.25 2.31 4.00
N LEU A 29 -12.28 2.82 3.22
CA LEU A 29 -12.40 4.09 2.50
C LEU A 29 -13.57 4.07 1.50
N GLY A 30 -13.73 2.98 0.75
CA GLY A 30 -14.82 2.81 -0.20
C GLY A 30 -16.19 2.78 0.49
N ALA A 31 -16.31 2.02 1.59
CA ALA A 31 -17.53 1.98 2.38
C ALA A 31 -17.88 3.36 2.98
N LEU A 32 -16.88 4.06 3.52
CA LEU A 32 -17.04 5.40 4.08
C LEU A 32 -17.43 6.42 3.01
N PHE A 33 -16.85 6.33 1.81
CA PHE A 33 -17.18 7.19 0.69
C PHE A 33 -18.62 6.97 0.21
N LEU A 34 -19.05 5.72 0.04
CA LEU A 34 -20.43 5.39 -0.31
C LEU A 34 -21.42 5.89 0.76
N PHE A 35 -21.07 5.72 2.03
CA PHE A 35 -21.86 6.25 3.13
C PHE A 35 -21.97 7.77 3.08
N CYS A 36 -20.87 8.48 2.81
CA CYS A 36 -20.88 9.94 2.66
C CYS A 36 -21.73 10.39 1.48
N VAL A 37 -21.60 9.74 0.31
CA VAL A 37 -22.39 10.07 -0.89
C VAL A 37 -23.88 9.81 -0.66
N TYR A 38 -24.23 8.69 -0.03
CA TYR A 38 -25.62 8.36 0.30
C TYR A 38 -26.21 9.37 1.28
N GLY A 39 -25.46 9.73 2.32
CA GLY A 39 -25.85 10.74 3.30
C GLY A 39 -26.03 12.14 2.70
N LEU A 40 -25.13 12.54 1.79
CA LEU A 40 -25.19 13.82 1.08
C LEU A 40 -26.39 13.90 0.10
N LEU A 41 -26.81 12.77 -0.47
CA LEU A 41 -27.96 12.71 -1.37
C LEU A 41 -29.31 12.66 -0.63
N THR A 42 -29.32 12.17 0.61
CA THR A 42 -30.56 11.92 1.38
C THR A 42 -30.86 12.99 2.42
N ASN A 43 -29.84 13.66 2.99
CA ASN A 43 -30.03 14.62 4.07
C ASN A 43 -29.94 16.05 3.53
N GLU A 44 -30.78 16.96 4.04
CA GLU A 44 -30.77 18.39 3.67
C GLU A 44 -29.57 19.14 4.31
N ASP A 45 -29.15 18.70 5.50
CA ASP A 45 -27.99 19.24 6.24
C ASP A 45 -26.67 18.62 5.76
N ASN A 46 -26.18 19.15 4.64
CA ASN A 46 -25.04 18.60 3.90
C ASN A 46 -23.65 18.91 4.50
N THR A 47 -23.56 19.87 5.42
CA THR A 47 -22.27 20.35 5.97
C THR A 47 -21.45 19.25 6.65
N PHE A 48 -22.13 18.34 7.37
CA PHE A 48 -21.48 17.23 8.05
C PHE A 48 -20.84 16.26 7.05
N PHE A 49 -21.60 15.87 6.01
CA PHE A 49 -21.13 14.94 4.98
C PHE A 49 -20.03 15.54 4.11
N ILE A 50 -20.07 16.84 3.82
CA ILE A 50 -18.99 17.56 3.11
C ILE A 50 -17.68 17.49 3.90
N SER A 51 -17.73 17.72 5.22
CA SER A 51 -16.53 17.58 6.07
C SER A 51 -16.04 16.14 6.13
N MET A 52 -16.96 15.17 6.15
CA MET A 52 -16.65 13.75 6.24
C MET A 52 -16.02 13.19 4.94
N ILE A 53 -16.33 13.76 3.77
CA ILE A 53 -15.78 13.33 2.47
C ILE A 53 -14.29 13.68 2.29
N VAL A 54 -13.76 14.64 3.04
CA VAL A 54 -12.34 15.02 3.02
C VAL A 54 -11.46 13.87 3.52
N VAL A 55 -11.95 13.09 4.49
CA VAL A 55 -11.22 11.98 5.10
C VAL A 55 -10.83 10.92 4.06
N PRO A 56 -11.74 10.38 3.25
CA PRO A 56 -11.36 9.39 2.24
C PRO A 56 -10.46 9.95 1.13
N ILE A 57 -10.57 11.24 0.80
CA ILE A 57 -9.70 11.89 -0.20
C ILE A 57 -8.26 12.00 0.33
N ALA A 58 -8.08 12.49 1.55
CA ALA A 58 -6.76 12.65 2.17
C ALA A 58 -6.06 11.29 2.38
N LEU A 59 -6.81 10.31 2.88
CA LEU A 59 -6.30 8.96 3.11
C LEU A 59 -6.10 8.18 1.79
N GLY A 60 -6.82 8.54 0.73
CA GLY A 60 -6.66 7.95 -0.61
C GLY A 60 -5.27 8.16 -1.19
N ALA A 61 -4.60 9.28 -0.87
CA ALA A 61 -3.23 9.57 -1.30
C ALA A 61 -2.18 8.59 -0.74
N ILE A 62 -2.51 7.87 0.33
CA ILE A 62 -1.63 6.87 0.95
C ILE A 62 -1.52 5.61 0.07
N ILE A 63 -2.56 5.31 -0.72
CA ILE A 63 -2.60 4.13 -1.60
C ILE A 63 -1.49 4.16 -2.68
N PRO A 64 -1.35 5.22 -3.51
CA PRO A 64 -0.27 5.29 -4.49
C PRO A 64 1.10 5.41 -3.83
N LEU A 65 1.20 6.06 -2.66
CA LEU A 65 2.45 6.18 -1.91
C LEU A 65 2.95 4.81 -1.45
N ASN A 66 2.06 3.98 -0.88
CA ASN A 66 2.38 2.61 -0.49
C ASN A 66 2.81 1.75 -1.69
N TYR A 67 2.21 1.97 -2.87
CA TYR A 67 2.57 1.24 -4.08
C TYR A 67 3.97 1.63 -4.61
N ALA A 68 4.32 2.92 -4.52
CA ALA A 68 5.62 3.43 -4.95
C ALA A 68 6.76 2.88 -4.08
N GLU A 69 6.58 2.88 -2.76
CA GLU A 69 7.57 2.33 -1.82
C GLU A 69 7.76 0.81 -2.03
N MET A 70 6.66 0.08 -2.25
CA MET A 70 6.71 -1.35 -2.56
C MET A 70 7.47 -1.65 -3.87
N LYS A 71 7.36 -0.76 -4.87
CA LYS A 71 8.12 -0.86 -6.13
C LYS A 71 9.61 -0.59 -5.92
N LYS A 72 9.98 0.43 -5.13
CA LYS A 72 11.38 0.71 -4.79
C LYS A 72 12.04 -0.48 -4.10
N ILE A 73 11.35 -1.08 -3.11
CA ILE A 73 11.88 -2.23 -2.37
C ILE A 73 12.08 -3.43 -3.31
N LYS A 74 11.13 -3.69 -4.23
CA LYS A 74 11.28 -4.76 -5.23
C LYS A 74 12.47 -4.53 -6.17
N THR A 75 12.67 -3.29 -6.62
CA THR A 75 13.82 -2.92 -7.47
C THR A 75 15.15 -3.07 -6.75
N GLN A 76 15.23 -2.73 -5.45
CA GLN A 76 16.45 -2.92 -4.65
C GLN A 76 16.75 -4.40 -4.36
N LEU A 77 15.72 -5.24 -4.21
CA LEU A 77 15.86 -6.69 -4.07
C LEU A 77 16.33 -7.35 -5.38
N GLU A 78 15.79 -6.90 -6.52
CA GLU A 78 16.19 -7.41 -7.84
C GLU A 78 17.63 -7.03 -8.18
N SER A 79 18.09 -5.83 -7.82
CA SER A 79 19.49 -5.44 -8.02
C SER A 79 20.45 -6.30 -7.19
N GLN A 80 20.16 -6.54 -5.90
CA GLN A 80 20.96 -7.44 -5.06
C GLN A 80 21.02 -8.87 -5.62
N LYS A 81 19.89 -9.42 -6.07
CA LYS A 81 19.86 -10.77 -6.65
C LYS A 81 20.67 -10.87 -7.94
N SER A 82 20.65 -9.84 -8.78
CA SER A 82 21.42 -9.81 -10.04
C SER A 82 22.93 -9.66 -9.82
N THR A 83 23.35 -8.93 -8.79
CA THR A 83 24.77 -8.80 -8.40
C THR A 83 25.31 -10.12 -7.83
N ASP A 84 24.52 -10.81 -7.00
CA ASP A 84 24.91 -12.11 -6.42
C ASP A 84 24.97 -13.22 -7.49
N LEU A 85 24.12 -13.17 -8.53
CA LEU A 85 24.18 -14.12 -9.65
C LEU A 85 25.42 -13.90 -10.53
N ASN A 86 25.86 -12.65 -10.72
CA ASN A 86 27.05 -12.35 -11.51
C ASN A 86 28.35 -12.73 -10.77
N SER A 87 28.41 -12.56 -9.45
CA SER A 87 29.56 -13.01 -8.66
C SER A 87 29.68 -14.54 -8.61
N ASN A 88 28.57 -15.29 -8.65
CA ASN A 88 28.57 -16.76 -8.71
C ASN A 88 28.85 -17.31 -10.12
N LEU A 89 28.74 -16.50 -11.19
CA LEU A 89 29.05 -16.91 -12.57
C LEU A 89 30.52 -16.64 -12.96
N GLN A 90 31.27 -15.91 -12.11
CA GLN A 90 32.70 -15.64 -12.27
C GLN A 90 33.59 -16.56 -11.42
N VAL A 91 33.03 -17.64 -10.85
CA VAL A 91 33.74 -18.69 -10.11
C VAL A 91 33.72 -20.01 -10.88
#